data_AF-A0A6G3X4A6-F1
#
_entry.id   AF-A0A6G3X4A6-F1
#
_cell.length_a   1.000
_cell.length_b   1.000
_cell.length_c   1.000
_cell.angle_alpha   90.00
_cell.angle_beta   90.00
_cell.angle_gamma   90.00
#
_symmetry.space_group_name_H-M   'P 1'
#
loop_
_entity.id
_entity.type
_entity.pdbx_description
1 polymer ?
#
loop_
_entity_poly.entity_id
_entity_poly.type
_entity_poly.pdbx_seq_one_letter_code
_entity_poly.pdbx_strand_id
1 'polypeptide(L)'
;ICAMARLDGQVVGIVANQPQALAGVLDIEASEKAARFVQMCDAFNIPIITLLDVPGFLPGVDQEHGGIIRHGAKLLYAYCNATV
;
A
#
# COMPACT_ATOMS: atom_id res chain seq x y z
N ILE A 1 -6.42 2.13 -1.84
CA ILE A 1 -6.53 2.52 -3.27
C ILE A 1 -5.15 2.40 -3.90
N CYS A 2 -5.06 1.82 -5.10
CA CYS A 2 -3.84 1.78 -5.91
C CYS A 2 -4.24 2.19 -7.33
N ALA A 3 -3.66 3.25 -7.87
CA ALA A 3 -4.06 3.81 -9.16
C ALA A 3 -2.87 4.42 -9.90
N MET A 4 -2.95 4.41 -11.23
CA MET A 4 -2.02 5.13 -12.10
C MET A 4 -2.60 6.49 -12.45
N ALA A 5 -1.78 7.54 -12.37
CA ALA A 5 -2.18 8.90 -12.74
C ALA A 5 -1.05 9.61 -13.49
N ARG A 6 -1.29 10.87 -13.84
CA ARG A 6 -0.26 11.78 -14.35
C ARG A 6 -0.24 13.06 -13.54
N LEU A 7 0.97 13.52 -13.23
CA LEU A 7 1.22 14.82 -12.62
C LEU A 7 2.16 15.58 -13.55
N ASP A 8 1.73 16.74 -14.05
CA ASP A 8 2.51 17.54 -15.01
C ASP A 8 3.03 16.73 -16.22
N GLY A 9 2.18 15.85 -16.77
CA GLY A 9 2.51 14.98 -17.89
C GLY A 9 3.33 13.73 -17.55
N GLN A 10 3.98 13.68 -16.37
CA GLN A 10 4.75 12.53 -15.88
C GLN A 10 3.83 11.47 -15.27
N VAL A 11 4.13 10.18 -15.51
CA VAL A 11 3.36 9.07 -14.93
C VAL A 11 3.71 8.93 -13.46
N VAL A 12 2.68 8.82 -12.60
CA VAL A 12 2.83 8.63 -11.16
C VAL A 12 1.96 7.48 -10.67
N GLY A 13 2.46 6.71 -9.71
CA GLY A 13 1.68 5.71 -8.97
C GLY A 13 1.07 6.36 -7.73
N ILE A 14 -0.22 6.13 -7.46
CA ILE A 14 -0.91 6.63 -6.26
C ILE A 14 -1.29 5.46 -5.36
N VAL A 15 -0.82 5.50 -4.11
CA VAL A 15 -1.26 4.62 -3.02
C VAL A 15 -1.98 5.47 -1.99
N ALA A 16 -3.23 5.14 -1.69
CA ALA A 16 -4.03 5.95 -0.76
C ALA A 16 -4.92 5.09 0.14
N ASN A 17 -5.04 5.44 1.41
CA ASN A 17 -6.04 4.86 2.29
C ASN A 17 -7.45 5.36 1.86
N GLN A 18 -8.48 4.54 2.07
CA GLN A 18 -9.88 4.91 1.77
C GLN A 18 -10.67 4.88 3.07
N PRO A 19 -10.89 6.04 3.74
CA PRO A 19 -11.62 6.11 5.00
C PRO A 19 -13.06 5.58 4.90
N GLN A 20 -13.68 5.65 3.71
CA GLN A 20 -15.04 5.11 3.50
C GLN A 20 -15.10 3.58 3.54
N ALA A 21 -13.95 2.89 3.52
CA ALA A 21 -13.84 1.43 3.60
C ALA A 21 -13.06 1.03 4.84
N LEU A 22 -13.74 0.42 5.82
CA LEU A 22 -13.15 -0.03 7.10
C LEU A 22 -12.33 1.08 7.81
N ALA A 23 -12.74 2.34 7.69
CA ALA A 23 -12.02 3.49 8.27
C ALA A 23 -10.57 3.65 7.78
N GLY A 24 -10.20 3.09 6.63
CA GLY A 24 -8.86 3.23 6.06
C GLY A 24 -7.76 2.37 6.71
N VAL A 25 -8.14 1.41 7.57
CA VAL A 25 -7.22 0.45 8.21
C VAL A 25 -6.44 -0.37 7.17
N LEU A 26 -5.29 -0.90 7.60
CA LEU A 26 -4.53 -1.88 6.85
C LEU A 26 -4.92 -3.30 7.28
N ASP A 27 -5.39 -4.10 6.33
CA ASP A 27 -5.59 -5.54 6.49
C ASP A 27 -4.59 -6.32 5.61
N ILE A 28 -4.62 -7.65 5.68
CA ILE A 28 -3.78 -8.53 4.86
C ILE A 28 -3.92 -8.19 3.37
N GLU A 29 -5.15 -8.10 2.86
CA GLU A 29 -5.40 -7.93 1.43
C GLU A 29 -4.93 -6.56 0.92
N ALA A 30 -5.21 -5.48 1.66
CA ALA A 30 -4.75 -4.14 1.32
C ALA A 30 -3.21 -4.04 1.37
N SER A 31 -2.58 -4.69 2.36
CA SER A 31 -1.12 -4.73 2.49
C SER A 31 -0.47 -5.41 1.30
N GLU A 32 -0.95 -6.59 0.89
CA GLU A 32 -0.41 -7.31 -0.27
C GLU A 32 -0.65 -6.58 -1.59
N LYS A 33 -1.86 -6.04 -1.76
CA LYS A 33 -2.23 -5.26 -2.93
C LYS A 33 -1.31 -4.05 -3.10
N ALA A 34 -1.14 -3.26 -2.04
CA ALA A 34 -0.30 -2.08 -2.07
C ALA A 34 1.17 -2.44 -2.23
N ALA A 35 1.66 -3.49 -1.56
CA ALA A 35 3.05 -3.93 -1.65
C ALA A 35 3.43 -4.27 -3.10
N ARG A 36 2.59 -5.04 -3.80
CA ARG A 36 2.87 -5.42 -5.19
C ARG A 36 2.77 -4.22 -6.14
N PHE A 37 1.89 -3.27 -5.86
CA PHE A 37 1.78 -2.04 -6.64
C PHE A 37 3.01 -1.13 -6.46
N VAL A 38 3.51 -0.97 -5.23
CA VAL A 38 4.74 -0.22 -4.94
C VAL A 38 5.93 -0.86 -5.64
N GLN A 39 6.10 -2.18 -5.54
CA GLN A 39 7.16 -2.91 -6.24
C GLN A 39 7.07 -2.77 -7.76
N MET A 40 5.86 -2.77 -8.33
CA MET A 40 5.66 -2.50 -9.76
C MET A 40 6.13 -1.09 -10.12
N CYS A 41 5.70 -0.07 -9.37
CA CYS A 41 6.08 1.31 -9.64
C CYS A 41 7.61 1.48 -9.57
N ASP A 42 8.23 0.91 -8.54
CA ASP A 42 9.68 0.92 -8.35
C ASP A 42 10.42 0.25 -9.53
N ALA A 43 10.00 -0.96 -9.92
CA ALA A 43 10.62 -1.71 -11.02
C ALA A 43 10.58 -0.98 -12.38
N PHE A 44 9.62 -0.07 -12.59
CA PHE A 44 9.47 0.70 -13.82
C PHE A 44 9.88 2.16 -13.67
N ASN A 45 10.56 2.55 -12.59
CA ASN A 45 10.99 3.92 -12.31
C ASN A 45 9.82 4.92 -12.29
N ILE A 46 8.67 4.50 -11.79
CA ILE A 46 7.47 5.33 -11.69
C ILE A 46 7.44 5.93 -10.27
N PRO A 47 7.50 7.26 -10.12
CA PRO A 47 7.43 7.92 -8.82
C PRO A 47 6.09 7.66 -8.13
N ILE A 48 6.13 7.52 -6.82
CA ILE A 48 4.97 7.12 -6.00
C ILE A 48 4.51 8.29 -5.13
N ILE A 49 3.23 8.60 -5.20
CA ILE A 49 2.54 9.54 -4.32
C ILE A 49 1.71 8.72 -3.32
N THR A 50 2.00 8.88 -2.03
CA THR A 50 1.27 8.20 -0.96
C THR A 50 0.38 9.19 -0.22
N LEU A 51 -0.93 8.95 -0.19
CA LEU A 51 -1.91 9.74 0.55
C LEU A 51 -2.31 8.98 1.81
N LEU A 52 -1.79 9.42 2.95
CA LEU A 52 -1.91 8.73 4.22
C LEU A 52 -3.13 9.24 5.00
N ASP A 53 -4.04 8.32 5.28
CA ASP A 53 -5.12 8.47 6.25
C ASP A 53 -5.42 7.10 6.86
N VAL A 54 -4.48 6.65 7.70
CA VAL A 54 -4.45 5.30 8.25
C VAL A 54 -4.53 5.36 9.78
N PRO A 55 -5.54 4.74 10.41
CA PRO A 55 -5.61 4.66 11.86
C PRO A 55 -4.69 3.55 12.42
N GLY A 56 -4.34 2.54 11.62
CA GLY A 56 -3.50 1.41 12.00
C GLY A 56 -3.83 0.14 11.22
N PHE A 57 -3.38 -1.00 11.74
CA PHE A 57 -3.77 -2.32 11.24
C PHE A 57 -5.13 -2.75 11.81
N LEU A 58 -5.89 -3.50 11.03
CA LEU A 58 -7.16 -4.07 11.46
C LEU A 58 -6.92 -5.14 12.54
N PRO A 59 -7.43 -4.98 13.78
CA PRO A 59 -7.32 -6.01 14.79
C PRO A 59 -8.28 -7.17 14.50
N GLY A 60 -7.90 -8.38 14.90
CA GLY A 60 -8.79 -9.54 14.86
C GLY A 60 -8.02 -10.86 14.83
N VAL A 61 -8.58 -11.89 15.48
CA VAL A 61 -7.98 -13.23 15.51
C VAL A 61 -7.79 -13.79 14.08
N ASP A 62 -8.72 -13.48 13.18
CA ASP A 62 -8.64 -13.90 11.77
C ASP A 62 -7.45 -13.26 11.05
N GLN A 63 -7.10 -12.00 11.36
CA GLN A 63 -5.93 -11.33 10.78
C GLN A 63 -4.63 -11.92 11.35
N GLU A 64 -4.60 -12.21 12.66
CA GLU A 64 -3.44 -12.81 13.31
C GLU A 64 -3.16 -14.24 12.76
N HIS A 65 -4.19 -15.10 12.72
CA HIS A 65 -4.07 -16.44 12.14
C HIS A 65 -3.86 -16.42 10.63
N GLY A 66 -4.39 -15.41 9.93
CA GLY A 66 -4.10 -15.14 8.53
C GLY A 66 -2.67 -14.64 8.28
N GLY A 67 -1.89 -14.38 9.33
CA GLY A 67 -0.48 -14.02 9.23
C GLY A 67 -0.23 -12.53 8.94
N ILE A 68 -1.06 -11.64 9.49
CA ILE A 68 -0.94 -10.18 9.29
C ILE A 68 0.48 -9.64 9.54
N ILE A 69 1.23 -10.21 10.48
CA ILE A 69 2.64 -9.84 10.72
C ILE A 69 3.47 -10.01 9.44
N ARG A 70 3.39 -11.17 8.77
CA ARG A 70 4.14 -11.45 7.55
C ARG A 70 3.59 -10.68 6.35
N HIS A 71 2.27 -10.64 6.20
CA HIS A 71 1.61 -10.02 5.05
C HIS A 71 1.69 -8.49 5.11
N GLY A 72 1.46 -7.89 6.29
CA GLY A 72 1.65 -6.46 6.56
C GLY A 72 3.09 -6.01 6.36
N ALA A 73 4.07 -6.81 6.79
CA ALA A 73 5.49 -6.51 6.59
C ALA A 73 5.89 -6.42 5.10
N LYS A 74 5.14 -7.03 4.17
CA LYS A 74 5.43 -6.90 2.72
C LYS A 74 5.27 -5.47 2.24
N LEU A 75 4.29 -4.72 2.76
CA LEU A 75 4.09 -3.32 2.40
C LEU A 75 5.24 -2.46 2.91
N LEU A 76 5.63 -2.67 4.17
CA LEU A 76 6.80 -2.00 4.75
C LEU A 76 8.06 -2.30 3.93
N TYR A 77 8.30 -3.58 3.60
CA TYR A 77 9.44 -3.98 2.78
C TYR A 77 9.42 -3.33 1.40
N ALA A 78 8.26 -3.26 0.74
CA ALA A 78 8.12 -2.63 -0.57
C ALA A 78 8.51 -1.14 -0.53
N TYR A 79 8.06 -0.39 0.48
CA TYR A 79 8.45 1.01 0.65
C TYR A 79 9.92 1.19 1.04
N CYS A 80 10.47 0.34 1.91
CA CYS A 80 11.88 0.43 2.30
C CYS A 80 12.85 0.02 1.18
N ASN A 81 12.42 -0.86 0.28
CA ASN A 81 13.23 -1.32 -0.85
C ASN A 81 13.12 -0.40 -2.07
N ALA A 82 12.04 0.38 -2.19
CA ALA A 82 11.84 1.27 -3.32
C ALA A 82 12.88 2.41 -3.34
N THR A 83 13.36 2.75 -4.54
CA THR A 83 14.41 3.75 -4.79
C THR A 83 14.01 4.86 -5.76
N VAL A 84 12.75 4.83 -6.24
CA VAL A 84 12.15 5.84 -7.13
C VAL A 84 11.89 7.19 -6.49
#